data_AF-I1E1A7-F1
#
_entry.id   AF-I1E1A7-F1
#
_cell.length_a   1.000
_cell.length_b   1.000
_cell.length_c   1.000
_cell.angle_alpha   90.00
_cell.angle_beta   90.00
_cell.angle_gamma   90.00
#
_symmetry.space_group_name_H-M   'P 1'
#
loop_
_entity.id
_entity.type
_entity.pdbx_description
1 polymer ?
#
loop_
_entity_poly.entity_id
_entity_poly.type
_entity_poly.pdbx_seq_one_letter_code
_entity_poly.pdbx_strand_id
1 'polypeptide(L)'
;MIDAGATQPHFWQVSRENQTYTELCNALYERELLRLSQLSTEQLLRLPNRLASLPFYIRRAASNILQQQTELQLDSQNASWFAKQAGSCPARKQQADPIDAFYRKYAKPGLIVPVYITQLTHEQIVLDSVDEVDSEGMRLHCNEQGWFSFGGTPLETGNSDKFLLKPAKAIITAACCGHQWLNGDKKPPRLLSLRELLLASRINWHNFAKPLPALLT
;
A
#
# COMPACT_ATOMS: atom_id res chain seq x y z
N MET A 1 6.69 38.13 -50.61
CA MET A 1 6.84 36.81 -51.24
C MET A 1 7.15 35.82 -50.12
N ILE A 2 6.12 35.07 -49.75
CA ILE A 2 6.07 33.83 -48.94
C ILE A 2 6.73 33.87 -47.55
N ASP A 3 5.86 34.17 -46.58
CA ASP A 3 5.92 33.73 -45.20
C ASP A 3 5.53 32.24 -45.14
N ALA A 4 6.29 31.38 -44.46
CA ALA A 4 5.82 30.09 -43.93
C ALA A 4 6.95 29.32 -43.24
N GLY A 5 6.79 29.08 -41.94
CA GLY A 5 7.64 28.14 -41.22
C GLY A 5 7.58 28.24 -39.70
N ALA A 6 6.49 28.75 -39.12
CA ALA A 6 6.27 28.64 -37.68
C ALA A 6 6.19 27.15 -37.30
N THR A 7 7.24 26.63 -36.65
CA THR A 7 7.19 25.36 -35.91
C THR A 7 6.18 25.52 -34.78
N GLN A 8 4.92 25.15 -35.03
CA GLN A 8 3.95 24.95 -33.97
C GLN A 8 4.39 23.75 -33.14
N PRO A 9 4.57 23.89 -31.81
CA PRO A 9 4.72 22.73 -30.95
C PRO A 9 3.42 21.92 -31.03
N HIS A 10 3.55 20.65 -31.38
CA HIS A 10 2.44 19.74 -31.57
C HIS A 10 1.70 19.56 -30.22
N PHE A 11 0.63 20.33 -30.00
CA PHE A 11 -0.22 20.34 -28.80
C PHE A 11 -0.74 18.94 -28.39
N TRP A 12 -0.65 17.96 -29.30
CA TRP A 12 -1.18 16.61 -29.17
C TRP A 12 -0.17 15.52 -28.78
N GLN A 13 1.11 15.84 -28.53
CA GLN A 13 2.02 14.84 -27.95
C GLN A 13 1.81 14.77 -26.44
N VAL A 14 0.72 14.12 -26.00
CA VAL A 14 0.56 13.71 -24.60
C VAL A 14 1.74 12.78 -24.30
N SER A 15 2.61 13.18 -23.37
CA SER A 15 3.72 12.31 -22.97
C SER A 15 3.15 10.99 -22.42
N ARG A 16 3.84 9.88 -22.66
CA ARG A 16 3.44 8.57 -22.15
C ARG A 16 3.18 8.61 -20.63
N GLU A 17 4.00 9.36 -19.90
CA GLU A 17 3.82 9.59 -18.46
C GLU A 17 2.52 10.31 -18.13
N ASN A 18 2.12 11.34 -18.89
CA ASN A 18 0.86 12.05 -18.68
C ASN A 18 -0.35 11.17 -19.02
N GLN A 19 -0.23 10.32 -20.04
CA GLN A 19 -1.24 9.30 -20.32
C GLN A 19 -1.37 8.31 -19.16
N THR A 20 -0.26 7.73 -18.70
CA THR A 20 -0.25 6.78 -17.57
C THR A 20 -0.77 7.43 -16.28
N TYR A 21 -0.42 8.69 -16.01
CA TYR A 21 -0.96 9.45 -14.89
C TYR A 21 -2.49 9.57 -14.95
N THR A 22 -3.03 9.88 -16.13
CA THR A 22 -4.48 10.01 -16.36
C THR A 22 -5.19 8.67 -16.20
N GLU A 23 -4.62 7.59 -16.75
CA GLU A 23 -5.13 6.22 -16.58
C GLU A 23 -5.20 5.83 -15.09
N LEU A 24 -4.11 6.08 -14.34
CA LEU A 24 -4.06 5.84 -12.91
C LEU A 24 -5.13 6.63 -12.16
N CYS A 25 -5.27 7.93 -12.44
CA CYS A 25 -6.29 8.76 -11.79
C CYS A 25 -7.70 8.22 -12.06
N ASN A 26 -8.02 7.88 -13.32
CA ASN A 26 -9.33 7.36 -13.71
C ASN A 26 -9.65 6.04 -13.00
N ALA A 27 -8.71 5.07 -13.02
CA ALA A 27 -8.87 3.79 -12.36
C ALA A 27 -9.09 3.94 -10.84
N LEU A 28 -8.35 4.86 -10.21
CA LEU A 28 -8.49 5.14 -8.78
C LEU A 28 -9.82 5.83 -8.45
N TYR A 29 -10.28 6.78 -9.28
CA TYR A 29 -11.58 7.42 -9.08
C TYR A 29 -12.71 6.41 -9.19
N GLU A 30 -12.72 5.58 -10.25
CA GLU A 30 -13.75 4.56 -10.44
C GLU A 30 -13.84 3.63 -9.23
N ARG A 31 -12.70 3.13 -8.76
CA ARG A 31 -12.62 2.23 -7.62
C ARG A 31 -13.07 2.88 -6.31
N GLU A 32 -12.63 4.11 -6.03
CA GLU A 32 -12.98 4.79 -4.78
C GLU A 32 -14.43 5.27 -4.78
N LEU A 33 -14.98 5.69 -5.91
CA LEU A 33 -16.40 6.03 -6.02
C LEU A 33 -17.28 4.81 -5.78
N LEU A 34 -16.93 3.65 -6.36
CA LEU A 34 -17.63 2.39 -6.08
C LEU A 34 -17.53 2.00 -4.60
N ARG A 35 -16.36 2.15 -3.98
CA ARG A 35 -16.20 1.88 -2.54
C ARG A 35 -17.03 2.84 -1.69
N LEU A 36 -17.08 4.12 -2.04
CA LEU A 36 -17.85 5.14 -1.32
C LEU A 36 -19.36 4.96 -1.47
N SER A 37 -19.84 4.34 -2.56
CA SER A 37 -21.27 4.03 -2.74
C SER A 37 -21.74 2.86 -1.87
N GLN A 38 -20.80 2.07 -1.33
CA GLN A 38 -21.07 0.89 -0.50
C GLN A 38 -20.86 1.13 1.00
N LEU A 39 -20.72 2.39 1.43
CA LEU A 39 -20.52 2.73 2.84
C LEU A 39 -21.72 2.32 3.71
N SER A 40 -21.45 1.86 4.93
CA SER A 40 -22.49 1.63 5.94
C SER A 40 -23.09 2.95 6.42
N THR A 41 -24.28 2.89 7.03
CA THR A 41 -24.98 4.07 7.57
C THR A 41 -24.11 4.89 8.54
N GLU A 42 -23.34 4.22 9.39
CA GLU A 42 -22.41 4.86 10.34
C GLU A 42 -21.28 5.62 9.63
N GLN A 43 -20.83 5.12 8.48
CA GLN A 43 -19.76 5.71 7.70
C GLN A 43 -20.21 6.89 6.82
N LEU A 44 -21.51 6.98 6.51
CA LEU A 44 -22.07 8.08 5.69
C LEU A 44 -21.84 9.46 6.30
N LEU A 45 -21.77 9.56 7.64
CA LEU A 45 -21.44 10.81 8.33
C LEU A 45 -20.07 11.38 7.91
N ARG A 46 -19.14 10.53 7.47
CA ARG A 46 -17.79 10.91 7.03
C ARG A 46 -17.68 11.08 5.50
N LEU A 47 -18.74 10.79 4.75
CA LEU A 47 -18.72 10.82 3.28
C LEU A 47 -18.35 12.21 2.71
N PRO A 48 -18.90 13.34 3.19
CA PRO A 48 -18.54 14.66 2.65
C PRO A 48 -17.04 14.95 2.73
N ASN A 49 -16.41 14.66 3.88
CA ASN A 49 -14.97 14.87 4.08
C ASN A 49 -14.12 13.91 3.24
N ARG A 50 -14.59 12.67 3.03
CA ARG A 50 -13.93 11.70 2.14
C ARG A 50 -13.97 12.16 0.68
N LEU A 51 -15.13 12.62 0.20
CA LEU A 51 -15.26 13.16 -1.16
C LEU A 51 -14.41 14.41 -1.38
N ALA A 52 -14.41 15.35 -0.41
CA ALA A 52 -13.64 16.58 -0.50
C ALA A 52 -12.13 16.32 -0.62
N SER A 53 -11.62 15.29 0.08
CA SER A 53 -10.20 14.94 0.07
C SER A 53 -9.80 13.93 -1.02
N LEU A 54 -10.77 13.29 -1.68
CA LEU A 54 -10.51 12.24 -2.67
C LEU A 54 -9.61 12.69 -3.83
N PRO A 55 -9.82 13.86 -4.46
CA PRO A 55 -8.96 14.32 -5.55
C PRO A 55 -7.51 14.49 -5.14
N PHE A 56 -7.27 14.98 -3.91
CA PHE A 56 -5.94 15.15 -3.38
C PHE A 56 -5.23 13.79 -3.24
N TYR A 57 -5.87 12.81 -2.61
CA TYR A 57 -5.26 11.51 -2.39
C TYR A 57 -5.06 10.70 -3.69
N ILE A 58 -5.98 10.82 -4.66
CA ILE A 58 -5.85 10.15 -5.96
C ILE A 58 -4.67 10.70 -6.74
N ARG A 59 -4.59 12.03 -6.92
CA ARG A 59 -3.47 12.66 -7.62
C ARG A 59 -2.14 12.31 -6.95
N ARG A 60 -2.13 12.32 -5.61
CA ARG A 60 -0.95 11.95 -4.84
C ARG A 60 -0.54 10.50 -5.06
N ALA A 61 -1.48 9.56 -5.02
CA ALA A 61 -1.19 8.16 -5.29
C ALA A 61 -0.64 7.97 -6.72
N ALA A 62 -1.30 8.55 -7.73
CA ALA A 62 -0.85 8.48 -9.11
C ALA A 62 0.55 9.06 -9.32
N SER A 63 0.82 10.25 -8.77
CA SER A 63 2.15 10.87 -8.82
C SER A 63 3.22 10.01 -8.14
N ASN A 64 2.95 9.51 -6.93
CA ASN A 64 3.91 8.68 -6.22
C ASN A 64 4.18 7.36 -6.97
N ILE A 65 3.14 6.72 -7.55
CA ILE A 65 3.27 5.48 -8.33
C ILE A 65 4.21 5.68 -9.52
N LEU A 66 4.08 6.78 -10.26
CA LEU A 66 4.93 7.08 -11.42
C LEU A 66 6.39 7.38 -11.05
N GLN A 67 6.60 8.04 -9.91
CA GLN A 67 7.95 8.40 -9.45
C GLN A 67 8.66 7.28 -8.70
N GLN A 68 7.93 6.23 -8.28
CA GLN A 68 8.49 5.17 -7.48
C GLN A 68 9.48 4.31 -8.30
N GLN A 69 10.71 4.24 -7.82
CA GLN A 69 11.68 3.26 -8.28
C GLN A 69 11.40 1.91 -7.62
N THR A 70 10.84 0.98 -8.38
CA THR A 70 10.51 -0.37 -7.95
C THR A 70 10.79 -1.38 -9.06
N GLU A 71 11.10 -2.62 -8.69
CA GLU A 71 11.22 -3.74 -9.65
C GLU A 71 9.84 -4.32 -10.03
N LEU A 72 8.76 -3.86 -9.38
CA LEU A 72 7.42 -4.34 -9.67
C LEU A 72 6.91 -3.74 -10.99
N GLN A 73 6.17 -4.54 -11.75
CA GLN A 73 5.56 -4.08 -12.98
C GLN A 73 4.27 -3.34 -12.66
N LEU A 74 4.00 -2.24 -13.37
CA LEU A 74 2.82 -1.41 -13.18
C LEU A 74 1.74 -1.81 -14.19
N ASP A 75 0.53 -2.04 -13.69
CA ASP A 75 -0.70 -2.06 -14.47
C ASP A 75 -1.45 -0.74 -14.19
N SER A 76 -1.33 0.21 -15.13
CA SER A 76 -1.93 1.54 -14.99
C SER A 76 -3.46 1.50 -15.06
N GLN A 77 -4.04 0.52 -15.75
CA GLN A 77 -5.48 0.41 -15.95
C GLN A 77 -6.19 -0.06 -14.68
N ASN A 78 -5.53 -0.86 -13.87
CA ASN A 78 -6.05 -1.31 -12.57
C ASN A 78 -5.48 -0.55 -11.37
N ALA A 79 -4.57 0.40 -11.62
CA ALA A 79 -3.77 1.09 -10.61
C ALA A 79 -3.17 0.11 -9.58
N SER A 80 -2.44 -0.88 -10.08
CA SER A 80 -1.88 -1.97 -9.30
C SER A 80 -0.45 -2.32 -9.73
N TRP A 81 0.33 -2.85 -8.79
CA TRP A 81 1.61 -3.48 -9.12
C TRP A 81 1.44 -4.98 -9.25
N PHE A 82 2.22 -5.61 -10.13
CA PHE A 82 2.23 -7.05 -10.27
C PHE A 82 3.64 -7.62 -10.31
N ALA A 83 3.75 -8.81 -9.75
CA ALA A 83 4.92 -9.67 -9.74
C ALA A 83 4.47 -11.12 -9.57
N LYS A 84 5.34 -12.07 -9.88
CA LYS A 84 5.06 -13.50 -9.75
C LYS A 84 4.68 -13.85 -8.30
N GLN A 85 3.48 -14.39 -8.12
CA GLN A 85 2.99 -14.83 -6.81
C GLN A 85 3.62 -16.17 -6.39
N ALA A 86 4.09 -16.21 -5.14
CA ALA A 86 4.63 -17.43 -4.53
C ALA A 86 3.54 -18.50 -4.35
N GLY A 87 3.92 -19.78 -4.43
CA GLY A 87 2.98 -20.90 -4.26
C GLY A 87 2.27 -20.89 -2.90
N SER A 88 3.00 -20.54 -1.84
CA SER A 88 2.49 -20.41 -0.47
C SER A 88 2.77 -19.03 0.10
N CYS A 89 1.97 -18.59 1.08
CA CYS A 89 2.15 -17.30 1.75
C CYS A 89 3.56 -17.19 2.39
N PRO A 90 4.36 -16.15 2.05
CA PRO A 90 5.71 -15.98 2.58
C PRO A 90 5.74 -15.62 4.08
N ALA A 91 4.61 -15.17 4.65
CA ALA A 91 4.48 -14.87 6.08
C ALA A 91 4.77 -16.11 6.95
N ARG A 92 4.44 -17.32 6.45
CA ARG A 92 4.64 -18.59 7.16
C ARG A 92 6.11 -18.90 7.50
N LYS A 93 7.06 -18.21 6.86
CA LYS A 93 8.51 -18.38 7.08
C LYS A 93 9.08 -17.36 8.08
N GLN A 94 8.29 -16.40 8.54
CA GLN A 94 8.72 -15.41 9.52
C GLN A 94 8.73 -16.02 10.92
N GLN A 95 9.65 -15.55 11.76
CA GLN A 95 9.83 -16.01 13.14
C GLN A 95 9.85 -14.80 14.07
N ALA A 96 9.49 -14.96 15.34
CA ALA A 96 9.38 -13.86 16.29
C ALA A 96 10.71 -13.13 16.51
N ASP A 97 11.83 -13.84 16.71
CA ASP A 97 13.11 -13.19 17.08
C ASP A 97 13.64 -12.23 16.01
N PRO A 98 13.65 -12.58 14.70
CA PRO A 98 14.03 -11.62 13.66
C PRO A 98 13.11 -10.39 13.57
N ILE A 99 11.83 -10.55 13.92
CA ILE A 99 10.83 -9.46 13.91
C ILE A 99 11.08 -8.54 15.10
N ASP A 100 11.23 -9.10 16.29
CA ASP A 100 11.56 -8.39 17.53
C ASP A 100 12.86 -7.60 17.38
N ALA A 101 13.93 -8.23 16.88
CA ALA A 101 15.20 -7.56 16.63
C ALA A 101 15.09 -6.38 15.64
N PHE A 102 14.18 -6.46 14.66
CA PHE A 102 13.94 -5.37 13.72
C PHE A 102 13.20 -4.21 14.41
N TYR A 103 12.11 -4.50 15.12
CA TYR A 103 11.28 -3.43 15.72
C TYR A 103 11.94 -2.79 16.93
N ARG A 104 12.72 -3.51 17.73
CA ARG A 104 13.60 -2.91 18.76
C ARG A 104 14.48 -1.79 18.23
N LYS A 105 14.94 -1.93 16.98
CA LYS A 105 15.90 -1.02 16.38
C LYS A 105 15.24 0.08 15.53
N TYR A 106 14.13 -0.23 14.88
CA TYR A 106 13.59 0.60 13.81
C TYR A 106 12.15 1.07 14.01
N ALA A 107 11.43 0.58 15.04
CA ALA A 107 10.07 1.04 15.32
C ALA A 107 10.05 2.55 15.56
N LYS A 108 9.18 3.25 14.82
CA LYS A 108 8.94 4.68 14.93
C LYS A 108 7.64 5.05 14.21
N PRO A 109 6.95 6.12 14.61
CA PRO A 109 5.82 6.64 13.85
C PRO A 109 6.16 6.88 12.37
N GLY A 110 5.24 6.54 11.49
CA GLY A 110 5.38 6.62 10.04
C GLY A 110 6.18 5.47 9.39
N LEU A 111 6.70 4.51 10.16
CA LEU A 111 7.29 3.29 9.60
C LEU A 111 6.19 2.48 8.88
N ILE A 112 6.46 2.09 7.63
CA ILE A 112 5.54 1.24 6.85
C ILE A 112 5.82 -0.21 7.20
N VAL A 113 4.78 -0.92 7.62
CA VAL A 113 4.89 -2.28 8.16
C VAL A 113 3.92 -3.23 7.46
N PRO A 114 4.35 -4.46 7.14
CA PRO A 114 3.45 -5.50 6.66
C PRO A 114 2.74 -6.20 7.81
N VAL A 115 1.43 -6.38 7.66
CA VAL A 115 0.60 -7.15 8.60
C VAL A 115 0.02 -8.34 7.86
N TYR A 116 0.28 -9.52 8.38
CA TYR A 116 -0.37 -10.76 7.95
C TYR A 116 -1.77 -10.84 8.54
N ILE A 117 -2.74 -11.24 7.73
CA ILE A 117 -4.14 -11.46 8.15
C ILE A 117 -4.56 -12.85 7.69
N THR A 118 -5.15 -13.63 8.60
CA THR A 118 -5.64 -14.98 8.33
C THR A 118 -7.05 -15.21 8.85
N GLN A 119 -8.01 -15.36 7.95
CA GLN A 119 -9.41 -15.62 8.30
C GLN A 119 -9.93 -16.81 7.51
N LEU A 120 -10.45 -17.84 8.18
CA LEU A 120 -11.05 -19.01 7.53
C LEU A 120 -10.17 -19.57 6.39
N THR A 121 -8.88 -19.79 6.67
CA THR A 121 -7.82 -20.24 5.73
C THR A 121 -7.46 -19.28 4.59
N HIS A 122 -8.09 -18.11 4.51
CA HIS A 122 -7.71 -17.04 3.61
C HIS A 122 -6.58 -16.21 4.21
N GLU A 123 -5.46 -16.17 3.51
CA GLU A 123 -4.22 -15.53 3.93
C GLU A 123 -3.91 -14.35 3.02
N GLN A 124 -3.53 -13.22 3.62
CA GLN A 124 -3.06 -12.06 2.89
C GLN A 124 -2.07 -11.26 3.71
N ILE A 125 -1.33 -10.40 3.02
CA ILE A 125 -0.46 -9.42 3.66
C ILE A 125 -0.96 -8.04 3.22
N VAL A 126 -1.19 -7.17 4.19
CA VAL A 126 -1.58 -5.77 3.98
C VAL A 126 -0.44 -4.85 4.41
N LEU A 127 -0.42 -3.62 3.90
CA LEU A 127 0.46 -2.57 4.40
C LEU A 127 -0.28 -1.71 5.41
N ASP A 128 0.40 -1.36 6.49
CA ASP A 128 -0.04 -0.33 7.41
C ASP A 128 1.15 0.58 7.79
N SER A 129 0.88 1.57 8.64
CA SER A 129 1.89 2.45 9.23
C SER A 129 1.82 2.42 10.74
N VAL A 130 2.99 2.43 11.37
CA VAL A 130 3.11 2.67 12.82
C VAL A 130 2.68 4.10 13.13
N ASP A 131 1.79 4.30 14.09
CA ASP A 131 1.41 5.62 14.61
C ASP A 131 1.83 5.81 16.08
N GLU A 132 1.99 4.73 16.85
CA GLU A 132 2.48 4.77 18.23
C GLU A 132 3.55 3.70 18.49
N VAL A 133 4.54 4.02 19.33
CA VAL A 133 5.58 3.09 19.80
C VAL A 133 5.74 3.22 21.31
N ASP A 134 5.56 2.10 22.01
CA ASP A 134 5.78 1.97 23.45
C ASP A 134 7.00 1.06 23.66
N SER A 135 8.16 1.70 23.86
CA SER A 135 9.44 1.00 23.99
C SER A 135 9.57 0.28 25.34
N GLU A 136 8.91 0.78 26.39
CA GLU A 136 8.92 0.14 27.71
C GLU A 136 8.05 -1.12 27.70
N GLY A 137 6.84 -1.00 27.14
CA GLY A 137 5.91 -2.11 26.92
C GLY A 137 6.27 -3.02 25.76
N MET A 138 7.38 -2.76 25.04
CA MET A 138 7.89 -3.59 23.95
C MET A 138 6.85 -3.84 22.84
N ARG A 139 6.09 -2.80 22.48
CA ARG A 139 4.94 -2.89 21.57
C ARG A 139 4.79 -1.65 20.70
N LEU A 140 4.08 -1.79 19.59
CA LEU A 140 3.75 -0.70 18.68
C LEU A 140 2.29 -0.80 18.23
N HIS A 141 1.70 0.34 17.91
CA HIS A 141 0.37 0.42 17.33
C HIS A 141 0.48 0.64 15.81
N CYS A 142 -0.32 -0.13 15.07
CA CYS A 142 -0.52 0.04 13.64
C CYS A 142 -1.85 0.76 13.43
N ASN A 143 -1.86 1.78 12.57
CA ASN A 143 -2.95 2.73 12.48
C ASN A 143 -4.33 2.14 12.12
N GLU A 144 -4.39 1.06 11.34
CA GLU A 144 -5.63 0.31 11.07
C GLU A 144 -5.66 -1.07 11.74
N GLN A 145 -4.51 -1.65 12.09
CA GLN A 145 -4.43 -3.05 12.55
C GLN A 145 -4.28 -3.24 14.06
N GLY A 146 -4.11 -2.17 14.84
CA GLY A 146 -4.12 -2.23 16.29
C GLY A 146 -2.75 -2.47 16.93
N TRP A 147 -2.74 -2.87 18.21
CA TRP A 147 -1.51 -3.09 18.98
C TRP A 147 -0.87 -4.46 18.72
N PHE A 148 0.45 -4.47 18.58
CA PHE A 148 1.28 -5.66 18.45
C PHE A 148 2.52 -5.57 19.35
N SER A 149 2.97 -6.71 19.88
CA SER A 149 4.31 -6.81 20.47
C SER A 149 5.38 -6.63 19.40
N PHE A 150 6.60 -6.29 19.79
CA PHE A 150 7.72 -6.25 18.84
C PHE A 150 8.02 -7.61 18.18
N GLY A 151 7.66 -8.73 18.83
CA GLY A 151 7.73 -10.08 18.24
C GLY A 151 6.64 -10.39 17.21
N GLY A 152 5.68 -9.48 17.02
CA GLY A 152 4.64 -9.58 16.00
C GLY A 152 3.27 -10.04 16.51
N THR A 153 3.18 -10.46 17.78
CA THR A 153 1.97 -11.00 18.38
C THR A 153 0.90 -9.93 18.54
N PRO A 154 -0.36 -10.18 18.13
CA PRO A 154 -1.47 -9.26 18.39
C PRO A 154 -1.75 -9.12 19.88
N LEU A 155 -2.07 -7.91 20.33
CA LEU A 155 -2.30 -7.60 21.76
C LEU A 155 -3.77 -7.26 22.05
N GLU A 156 -4.65 -7.32 21.07
CA GLU A 156 -6.06 -6.97 21.21
C GLU A 156 -6.96 -8.13 20.76
N THR A 157 -8.11 -8.29 21.40
CA THR A 157 -9.06 -9.35 21.02
C THR A 157 -9.51 -9.22 19.56
N GLY A 158 -9.68 -7.96 19.09
CA GLY A 158 -10.13 -7.64 17.75
C GLY A 158 -9.09 -7.80 16.63
N ASN A 159 -7.84 -8.12 16.95
CA ASN A 159 -6.78 -8.37 15.95
C ASN A 159 -6.10 -9.73 16.11
N SER A 160 -6.73 -10.67 16.81
CA SER A 160 -6.22 -12.02 17.07
C SER A 160 -5.95 -12.86 15.80
N ASP A 161 -6.57 -12.49 14.67
CA ASP A 161 -6.39 -13.10 13.35
C ASP A 161 -5.21 -12.49 12.56
N LYS A 162 -4.43 -11.62 13.19
CA LYS A 162 -3.36 -10.84 12.54
C LYS A 162 -2.01 -11.10 13.17
N PHE A 163 -0.96 -10.82 12.42
CA PHE A 163 0.41 -10.89 12.90
C PHE A 163 1.27 -9.84 12.22
N LEU A 164 2.00 -9.05 13.00
CA LEU A 164 2.91 -8.04 12.47
C LEU A 164 4.19 -8.74 11.97
N LEU A 165 4.59 -8.44 10.73
CA LEU A 165 5.71 -9.08 10.08
C LEU A 165 6.90 -8.13 9.99
N LYS A 166 8.11 -8.68 9.88
CA LYS A 166 9.28 -7.90 9.47
C LYS A 166 9.21 -7.59 7.97
N PRO A 167 9.45 -6.35 7.55
CA PRO A 167 9.62 -6.02 6.14
C PRO A 167 10.76 -6.82 5.51
N ALA A 168 10.45 -7.53 4.43
CA ALA A 168 11.41 -8.24 3.59
C ALA A 168 10.91 -8.24 2.14
N LYS A 169 11.81 -8.39 1.16
CA LYS A 169 11.47 -8.27 -0.28
C LYS A 169 10.24 -9.10 -0.65
N ALA A 170 10.21 -10.39 -0.31
CA ALA A 170 9.06 -11.26 -0.60
C ALA A 170 7.75 -10.85 0.13
N ILE A 171 7.86 -10.35 1.36
CA ILE A 171 6.71 -9.89 2.16
C ILE A 171 6.12 -8.62 1.56
N ILE A 172 6.99 -7.65 1.25
CA ILE A 172 6.60 -6.36 0.71
C ILE A 172 6.09 -6.50 -0.73
N THR A 173 6.73 -7.32 -1.57
CA THR A 173 6.20 -7.65 -2.90
C THR A 173 4.80 -8.25 -2.81
N ALA A 174 4.57 -9.22 -1.91
CA ALA A 174 3.26 -9.81 -1.73
C ALA A 174 2.21 -8.77 -1.32
N ALA A 175 2.56 -7.87 -0.38
CA ALA A 175 1.67 -6.81 0.07
C ALA A 175 1.36 -5.78 -1.05
N CYS A 176 2.38 -5.30 -1.76
CA CYS A 176 2.24 -4.33 -2.85
C CYS A 176 1.48 -4.87 -4.05
N CYS A 177 1.58 -6.18 -4.32
CA CYS A 177 0.88 -6.83 -5.41
C CYS A 177 -0.48 -7.41 -5.00
N GLY A 178 -0.89 -7.27 -3.74
CA GLY A 178 -2.16 -7.80 -3.25
C GLY A 178 -2.24 -9.32 -3.31
N HIS A 179 -1.12 -10.04 -3.20
CA HIS A 179 -1.11 -11.50 -3.26
C HIS A 179 -1.94 -12.10 -2.11
N GLN A 180 -2.69 -13.16 -2.43
CA GLN A 180 -3.57 -13.83 -1.48
C GLN A 180 -3.52 -15.35 -1.66
N TRP A 181 -3.75 -16.08 -0.58
CA TRP A 181 -3.81 -17.54 -0.59
C TRP A 181 -5.09 -18.02 0.07
N LEU A 182 -5.64 -19.14 -0.39
CA LEU A 182 -6.81 -19.78 0.18
C LEU A 182 -6.52 -21.27 0.27
N ASN A 183 -6.71 -21.87 1.45
CA ASN A 183 -6.36 -23.28 1.69
C ASN A 183 -4.89 -23.62 1.35
N GLY A 184 -3.99 -22.63 1.43
CA GLY A 184 -2.59 -22.78 1.07
C GLY A 184 -2.26 -22.66 -0.43
N ASP A 185 -3.27 -22.53 -1.29
CA ASP A 185 -3.11 -22.32 -2.73
C ASP A 185 -3.24 -20.85 -3.11
N LYS A 186 -2.69 -20.50 -4.28
CA LYS A 186 -2.76 -19.13 -4.81
C LYS A 186 -4.20 -18.77 -5.18
N LYS A 187 -4.65 -17.60 -4.71
CA LYS A 187 -5.83 -16.89 -5.20
C LYS A 187 -5.39 -15.73 -6.10
N PRO A 188 -6.19 -15.31 -7.10
CA PRO A 188 -5.95 -14.07 -7.82
C PRO A 188 -5.69 -12.91 -6.84
N PRO A 189 -4.70 -12.04 -7.13
CA PRO A 189 -4.41 -10.93 -6.23
C PRO A 189 -5.60 -9.98 -6.05
N ARG A 190 -5.74 -9.43 -4.85
CA ARG A 190 -6.73 -8.38 -4.55
C ARG A 190 -6.26 -7.02 -5.03
N LEU A 191 -7.22 -6.12 -5.21
CA LEU A 191 -6.93 -4.70 -5.32
C LEU A 191 -6.49 -4.14 -3.96
N LEU A 192 -5.49 -3.27 -3.98
CA LEU A 192 -5.06 -2.50 -2.82
C LEU A 192 -6.06 -1.36 -2.58
N SER A 193 -6.30 -1.05 -1.31
CA SER A 193 -7.01 0.20 -0.95
C SER A 193 -6.19 1.44 -1.36
N LEU A 194 -6.84 2.61 -1.49
CA LEU A 194 -6.11 3.86 -1.73
C LEU A 194 -5.04 4.13 -0.65
N ARG A 195 -5.34 3.79 0.61
CA ARG A 195 -4.37 3.90 1.70
C ARG A 195 -3.16 3.01 1.48
N GLU A 196 -3.37 1.75 1.14
CA GLU A 196 -2.27 0.82 0.85
C GLU A 196 -1.44 1.26 -0.35
N LEU A 197 -2.04 1.85 -1.38
CA LEU A 197 -1.29 2.41 -2.51
C LEU A 197 -0.42 3.61 -2.09
N LEU A 198 -0.95 4.50 -1.25
CA LEU A 198 -0.20 5.62 -0.68
C LEU A 198 0.98 5.14 0.17
N LEU A 199 0.82 4.02 0.90
CA LEU A 199 1.90 3.39 1.65
C LEU A 199 2.90 2.70 0.71
N ALA A 200 2.42 1.84 -0.19
CA ALA A 200 3.24 1.08 -1.14
C ALA A 200 4.14 2.00 -1.98
N SER A 201 3.60 3.13 -2.44
CA SER A 201 4.34 4.12 -3.24
C SER A 201 5.46 4.84 -2.47
N ARG A 202 5.47 4.75 -1.13
CA ARG A 202 6.50 5.31 -0.25
C ARG A 202 7.49 4.27 0.26
N ILE A 203 7.42 3.03 -0.23
CA ILE A 203 8.36 1.99 0.16
C ILE A 203 9.73 2.29 -0.44
N ASN A 204 10.74 2.26 0.43
CA ASN A 204 12.12 2.28 0.04
C ASN A 204 12.64 0.84 -0.13
N TRP A 205 12.69 0.38 -1.38
CA TRP A 205 13.13 -0.97 -1.74
C TRP A 205 14.58 -1.29 -1.38
N HIS A 206 15.42 -0.26 -1.17
CA HIS A 206 16.79 -0.42 -0.71
C HIS A 206 16.91 -0.50 0.81
N ASN A 207 15.93 0.07 1.54
CA ASN A 207 15.94 0.09 3.00
C ASN A 207 14.53 0.24 3.58
N PHE A 208 13.90 -0.87 3.92
CA PHE A 208 12.55 -0.89 4.48
C PHE A 208 12.39 -0.19 5.85
N ALA A 209 13.48 0.07 6.59
CA ALA A 209 13.43 0.83 7.84
C ALA A 209 13.35 2.37 7.63
N LYS A 210 13.46 2.83 6.38
CA LYS A 210 13.48 4.25 6.02
C LYS A 210 12.51 4.50 4.85
N PRO A 211 11.19 4.59 5.12
CA PRO A 211 10.20 4.97 4.12
C PRO A 211 10.61 6.24 3.37
N LEU A 212 10.28 6.31 2.09
CA LEU A 212 10.49 7.49 1.29
C LEU A 212 9.68 8.66 1.87
N PRO A 213 10.20 9.89 1.77
CA PRO A 213 9.46 11.07 2.18
C PRO A 213 8.12 11.11 1.46
N ALA A 214 7.10 11.60 2.15
CA ALA A 214 5.85 11.93 1.50
C ALA A 214 6.17 13.01 0.46
N LEU A 215 5.88 12.77 -0.82
CA LEU A 215 6.04 13.82 -1.83
C LEU A 215 5.19 15.04 -1.40
N LEU A 216 5.87 16.18 -1.28
CA LEU A 216 5.29 17.50 -1.01
C LEU A 216 5.09 18.16 -2.37
N THR A 217 3.99 17.84 -3.04
CA THR A 217 3.57 18.50 -4.28
C THR A 217 2.09 18.75 -4.20
#